data_AF-A0A7J4NXW4-F1
#
_entry.id   AF-A0A7J4NXW4-F1
#
_cell.length_a   1.000
_cell.length_b   1.000
_cell.length_c   1.000
_cell.angle_alpha   90.00
_cell.angle_beta   90.00
_cell.angle_gamma   90.00
#
_symmetry.space_group_name_H-M   'P 1'
#
loop_
_entity.id
_entity.type
_entity.pdbx_description
1 polymer ?
#
loop_
_entity_poly.entity_id
_entity_poly.type
_entity_poly.pdbx_seq_one_letter_code
_entity_poly.pdbx_strand_id
1 'polypeptide(L)'
;MKPSEKVYWTKVGLAFIVALLCAGMQIYANVEGTLVFLLGALLYMVTSELLSNLYHLDKSHGLKVGVGAYVFIWIMTWTLIYTVFHTMPL
;
A
#
# COMPACT_ATOMS: atom_id res chain seq x y z
N MET A 1 -12.29 3.55 -19.50
CA MET A 1 -11.08 3.91 -18.73
C MET A 1 -9.85 3.40 -19.44
N LYS A 2 -8.82 4.25 -19.56
CA LYS A 2 -7.52 3.85 -20.14
C LYS A 2 -6.85 2.77 -19.27
N PRO A 3 -6.01 1.87 -19.82
CA PRO A 3 -5.34 0.82 -19.05
C PRO A 3 -4.56 1.37 -17.84
N SER A 4 -3.86 2.49 -18.01
CA SER A 4 -3.12 3.17 -16.94
C SER A 4 -4.02 3.69 -15.80
N GLU A 5 -5.25 4.09 -16.14
CA GLU A 5 -6.22 4.59 -15.15
C GLU A 5 -6.80 3.45 -14.32
N LYS A 6 -7.01 2.26 -14.92
CA LYS A 6 -7.40 1.06 -14.19
C LYS A 6 -6.31 0.64 -13.20
N VAL A 7 -5.04 0.68 -13.61
CA VAL A 7 -3.90 0.38 -12.72
C VAL A 7 -3.82 1.38 -11.57
N TYR A 8 -4.02 2.67 -11.84
CA TYR A 8 -4.06 3.70 -10.81
C TYR A 8 -5.12 3.41 -9.74
N TRP A 9 -6.37 3.19 -10.14
CA TRP A 9 -7.46 2.92 -9.20
C TRP A 9 -7.27 1.61 -8.44
N THR A 10 -6.69 0.59 -9.09
CA THR A 10 -6.37 -0.68 -8.42
C THR A 10 -5.32 -0.47 -7.33
N LYS A 11 -4.27 0.32 -7.61
CA LYS A 11 -3.24 0.66 -6.61
C LYS A 11 -3.80 1.48 -5.46
N VAL A 12 -4.71 2.42 -5.72
CA VAL A 12 -5.39 3.18 -4.66
C VAL A 12 -6.14 2.23 -3.71
N GLY A 13 -6.95 1.30 -4.24
CA GLY A 13 -7.63 0.31 -3.41
C GLY A 13 -6.66 -0.59 -2.65
N LEU A 14 -5.58 -1.01 -3.31
CA LEU A 14 -4.54 -1.83 -2.71
C LEU A 14 -3.81 -1.10 -1.56
N ALA A 15 -3.59 0.20 -1.66
CA ALA A 15 -2.93 0.99 -0.62
C ALA A 15 -3.71 0.94 0.71
N PHE A 16 -5.04 0.99 0.66
CA PHE A 16 -5.89 0.83 1.85
C PHE A 16 -5.78 -0.56 2.46
N ILE A 17 -5.80 -1.60 1.63
CA ILE A 17 -5.66 -2.99 2.10
C ILE A 17 -4.30 -3.19 2.79
N VAL A 18 -3.23 -2.69 2.18
CA VAL A 18 -1.88 -2.77 2.75
C VAL A 18 -1.77 -1.94 4.03
N ALA A 19 -2.40 -0.76 4.11
CA ALA A 19 -2.44 0.04 5.33
C ALA A 19 -3.12 -0.70 6.49
N LEU A 20 -4.25 -1.36 6.22
CA LEU A 20 -4.96 -2.16 7.22
C LEU A 20 -4.14 -3.36 7.68
N LEU A 21 -3.47 -4.05 6.77
CA LEU A 21 -2.56 -5.15 7.10
C LEU A 21 -1.39 -4.66 7.96
N CYS A 22 -0.73 -3.57 7.56
CA CYS A 22 0.36 -2.96 8.31
C CYS A 22 -0.08 -2.54 9.72
N ALA A 23 -1.22 -1.86 9.84
CA ALA A 23 -1.78 -1.47 11.13
C ALA A 23 -2.11 -2.69 11.99
N GLY A 24 -2.76 -3.71 11.43
CA GLY A 24 -3.10 -4.93 12.14
C GLY A 24 -1.87 -5.69 12.65
N MET A 25 -0.81 -5.81 11.83
CA MET A 25 0.45 -6.45 12.25
C MET A 25 1.10 -5.69 13.42
N GLN A 26 1.07 -4.35 13.38
CA GLN A 26 1.69 -3.55 14.42
C GLN A 26 0.86 -3.54 15.72
N ILE A 27 -0.48 -3.51 15.61
CA ILE A 27 -1.40 -3.48 16.76
C ILE A 27 -1.50 -4.86 17.43
N TYR A 28 -1.75 -5.92 16.66
CA TYR A 28 -2.03 -7.25 17.23
C TYR A 28 -0.79 -8.11 17.40
N ALA A 29 0.19 -8.02 16.50
CA ALA A 29 1.39 -8.85 16.53
C ALA A 29 2.62 -8.10 17.08
N ASN A 30 2.49 -6.84 17.49
CA ASN A 30 3.58 -6.00 18.03
C ASN A 30 4.84 -5.99 17.15
N VAL A 31 4.67 -6.09 15.83
CA VAL A 31 5.79 -6.05 14.88
C VAL A 31 6.40 -4.66 14.86
N GLU A 32 7.73 -4.57 14.79
CA GLU A 32 8.44 -3.30 14.72
C GLU A 32 8.00 -2.48 13.49
N GLY A 33 7.77 -1.17 13.67
CA GLY A 33 7.32 -0.27 12.61
C GLY A 33 8.23 -0.25 11.38
N THR A 34 9.55 -0.40 11.58
CA THR A 34 10.53 -0.50 10.48
C THR A 34 10.27 -1.72 9.59
N LEU A 35 9.98 -2.88 10.19
CA LEU A 35 9.68 -4.12 9.46
C LEU A 35 8.34 -4.01 8.72
N VAL A 36 7.33 -3.43 9.37
CA VAL A 36 6.01 -3.18 8.76
C VAL A 36 6.11 -2.24 7.55
N PHE A 37 6.94 -1.21 7.65
CA PHE A 37 7.22 -0.30 6.54
C PHE A 37 7.90 -1.03 5.37
N LEU A 38 8.94 -1.83 5.64
CA LEU A 38 9.60 -2.63 4.61
C LEU A 38 8.64 -3.61 3.92
N LEU A 39 7.74 -4.23 4.68
CA LEU A 39 6.71 -5.12 4.14
C LEU A 39 5.75 -4.38 3.21
N GLY A 40 5.27 -3.20 3.56
CA GLY A 40 4.39 -2.43 2.67
C GLY A 40 5.10 -1.96 1.39
N ALA A 41 6.38 -1.59 1.47
CA ALA A 41 7.19 -1.30 0.30
C ALA A 41 7.41 -2.53 -0.59
N LEU A 42 7.63 -3.70 0.01
CA LEU A 42 7.76 -4.97 -0.73
C LEU A 42 6.45 -5.35 -1.41
N LEU A 43 5.32 -5.23 -0.71
CA LEU A 43 3.98 -5.45 -1.27
C LEU A 43 3.73 -4.52 -2.45
N TYR A 44 4.16 -3.26 -2.39
CA TYR A 44 4.08 -2.35 -3.53
C TYR A 44 4.85 -2.85 -4.75
N MET A 45 6.09 -3.32 -4.57
CA MET A 45 6.90 -3.83 -5.68
C MET A 45 6.24 -5.06 -6.32
N VAL A 46 5.88 -6.05 -5.50
CA VAL A 46 5.26 -7.30 -5.97
C VAL A 46 3.95 -7.03 -6.70
N THR A 47 3.10 -6.17 -6.13
CA THR A 47 1.81 -5.84 -6.74
C THR A 47 1.95 -4.98 -7.98
N SER A 48 2.93 -4.08 -8.04
CA SER A 48 3.20 -3.30 -9.24
C SER A 48 3.68 -4.17 -10.41
N GLU A 49 4.49 -5.20 -10.14
CA GLU A 49 4.87 -6.18 -11.16
C GLU A 49 3.69 -7.04 -11.61
N LEU A 50 2.89 -7.55 -10.67
CA LEU A 50 1.67 -8.32 -10.95
C LEU A 50 0.68 -7.52 -11.81
N LEU A 51 0.42 -6.26 -11.45
CA LEU A 51 -0.47 -5.39 -12.22
C LEU A 51 0.11 -5.08 -13.60
N SER A 52 1.42 -4.87 -13.73
CA SER A 52 2.04 -4.65 -15.03
C SER A 52 1.85 -5.85 -15.95
N ASN A 53 2.00 -7.06 -15.41
CA ASN A 53 1.80 -8.30 -16.16
C ASN A 53 0.31 -8.51 -16.51
N LEU A 54 -0.60 -8.28 -15.56
CA LEU A 54 -2.04 -8.45 -15.72
C LEU A 54 -2.63 -7.51 -16.78
N TYR A 55 -2.14 -6.28 -16.85
CA TYR A 55 -2.65 -5.26 -17.78
C TYR A 55 -1.80 -5.11 -19.04
N HIS A 56 -0.84 -6.02 -19.28
CA HIS A 56 0.08 -5.99 -20.44
C HIS A 56 0.75 -4.63 -20.65
N LEU A 57 1.16 -3.98 -19.56
CA LEU A 57 1.90 -2.71 -19.59
C LEU A 57 3.39 -2.97 -19.42
N ASP A 58 4.21 -2.07 -19.96
CA ASP A 58 5.63 -2.05 -19.65
C ASP A 58 5.87 -1.98 -18.14
N LYS A 59 6.74 -2.85 -17.62
CA LYS A 59 7.09 -2.91 -16.19
C LYS A 59 7.44 -1.54 -15.61
N SER A 60 8.19 -0.74 -16.37
CA SER A 60 8.59 0.61 -15.96
C SER A 60 7.39 1.58 -15.84
N HIS A 61 6.40 1.42 -16.72
CA HIS A 61 5.20 2.25 -16.73
C HIS A 61 4.23 1.81 -15.63
N GLY A 62 4.03 0.50 -15.47
CA GLY A 62 3.26 -0.07 -14.36
C GLY A 62 3.81 0.32 -12.99
N LEU A 63 5.13 0.39 -12.82
CA LEU A 63 5.78 0.81 -11.57
C LEU A 63 5.62 2.32 -11.31
N LYS A 64 5.72 3.17 -12.33
CA LYS A 64 5.62 4.64 -12.17
C LYS A 64 4.19 5.13 -11.96
N VAL A 65 3.23 4.49 -12.62
CA VAL A 65 1.81 4.90 -12.54
C VAL A 65 1.29 4.70 -11.12
N GLY A 66 0.81 5.78 -10.50
CA GLY A 66 0.14 5.73 -9.20
C GLY A 66 1.06 5.46 -8.00
N VAL A 67 2.39 5.50 -8.15
CA VAL A 67 3.33 5.29 -7.02
C VAL A 67 3.12 6.30 -5.90
N GLY A 68 3.02 7.59 -6.25
CA GLY A 68 2.85 8.66 -5.27
C GLY A 68 1.52 8.53 -4.52
N ALA A 69 0.44 8.24 -5.24
CA ALA A 69 -0.88 8.02 -4.64
C ALA A 69 -0.88 6.80 -3.71
N TYR A 70 -0.27 5.69 -4.14
CA TYR A 70 -0.15 4.50 -3.30
C TYR A 70 0.61 4.81 -2.01
N VAL A 71 1.81 5.36 -2.12
CA VAL A 71 2.69 5.63 -0.96
C VAL A 71 2.03 6.61 0.00
N PHE A 72 1.43 7.68 -0.51
CA PHE A 72 0.77 8.69 0.32
C PHE A 72 -0.44 8.11 1.06
N ILE A 73 -1.33 7.42 0.36
CA ILE A 73 -2.54 6.83 0.96
C ILE A 73 -2.17 5.75 1.96
N TRP A 74 -1.23 4.88 1.62
CA TRP A 74 -0.78 3.80 2.49
C TRP A 74 -0.19 4.34 3.79
N ILE A 75 0.81 5.23 3.71
CA ILE A 75 1.46 5.79 4.90
C ILE A 75 0.46 6.59 5.74
N MET A 76 -0.30 7.48 5.11
CA MET A 76 -1.27 8.32 5.82
C MET A 76 -2.31 7.47 6.54
N THR A 77 -2.89 6.47 5.86
CA THR A 77 -3.92 5.60 6.46
C THR A 77 -3.33 4.74 7.57
N TRP A 78 -2.17 4.11 7.34
CA TRP A 78 -1.51 3.27 8.34
C TRP A 78 -1.15 4.07 9.59
N THR A 79 -0.51 5.23 9.43
CA THR A 79 -0.15 6.09 10.56
C THR A 79 -1.39 6.57 11.30
N LEU A 80 -2.44 7.01 10.59
CA LEU A 80 -3.67 7.49 11.23
C LEU A 80 -4.34 6.38 12.06
N ILE A 81 -4.51 5.18 11.49
CA ILE A 81 -5.10 4.04 12.22
C ILE A 81 -4.22 3.68 13.42
N TYR A 82 -2.91 3.55 13.22
CA TYR A 82 -1.99 3.19 14.30
C TYR A 82 -2.01 4.22 15.43
N THR A 83 -1.98 5.52 15.11
CA THR A 83 -2.06 6.58 16.11
C THR A 83 -3.38 6.55 16.86
N VAL A 84 -4.52 6.41 16.16
CA VAL A 84 -5.84 6.32 16.81
C VAL A 84 -5.90 5.17 17.80
N PHE A 85 -5.49 3.96 17.40
CA PHE A 85 -5.51 2.78 18.27
C PHE A 85 -4.50 2.84 19.42
N HIS A 86 -3.39 3.55 19.24
CA HIS A 86 -2.37 3.67 20.29
C HIS A 86 -2.65 4.80 21.29
N THR A 87 -3.34 5.87 20.86
CA THR A 87 -3.59 7.05 21.69
C THR A 87 -5.00 7.11 22.27
N MET A 88 -5.98 6.43 21.68
CA MET A 88 -7.31 6.31 22.27
C MET A 88 -7.35 5.06 23.17
N PRO A 89 -7.43 5.20 24.50
CA PRO A 89 -7.70 4.07 25.38
C PRO A 89 -9.14 3.60 25.11
N LEU A 90 -9.27 2.46 24.44
CA LEU A 90 -10.52 1.68 24.40
C LEU A 90 -10.57 0.77 25.63
#